data_AF-A0A7C7N220-F1
#
_entry.id   AF-A0A7C7N220-F1
#
_cell.length_a   1.000
_cell.length_b   1.000
_cell.length_c   1.000
_cell.angle_alpha   90.00
_cell.angle_beta   90.00
_cell.angle_gamma   90.00
#
_symmetry.space_group_name_H-M   'P 1'
#
loop_
_entity.id
_entity.type
_entity.pdbx_description
1 polymer ?
#
loop_
_entity_poly.entity_id
_entity_poly.type
_entity_poly.pdbx_seq_one_letter_code
_entity_poly.pdbx_strand_id
1 'polypeptide(L)' 'MHRFFTTPENITEEKLILRGSDVAHIRTVLRLKGGDRIQVLDGRGNCY' A
#
# COMPACT_ATOMS: atom_id res chain seq x y z
N MET A 1 -8.86 7.44 -5.16
CA MET A 1 -7.69 7.28 -4.28
C MET A 1 -7.72 5.86 -3.71
N HIS A 2 -6.81 4.98 -4.10
CA HIS A 2 -6.80 3.59 -3.61
C HIS A 2 -6.11 3.51 -2.26
N ARG A 3 -6.77 2.86 -1.29
CA ARG A 3 -6.31 2.73 0.09
C ARG A 3 -5.93 1.30 0.36
N PHE A 4 -4.71 1.09 0.84
CA PHE A 4 -4.21 -0.21 1.28
C PHE A 4 -3.92 -0.19 2.77
N PHE A 5 -4.01 -1.35 3.39
CA PHE A 5 -3.64 -1.51 4.79
C PHE A 5 -2.33 -2.30 4.86
N THR A 6 -1.43 -1.86 5.73
CA THR A 6 -0.24 -2.63 6.06
C THR A 6 0.07 -2.47 7.54
N THR A 7 0.87 -3.38 8.07
CA THR A 7 1.39 -3.22 9.44
C THR A 7 2.49 -2.16 9.44
N PRO A 8 2.61 -1.35 10.50
CA PRO A 8 3.67 -0.35 10.61
C PRO A 8 5.07 -0.98 10.57
N GLU A 9 5.21 -2.26 10.87
CA GLU A 9 6.45 -3.05 10.71
C GLU A 9 6.93 -3.12 9.25
N ASN A 10 6.01 -3.02 8.29
CA ASN A 10 6.31 -3.01 6.86
C ASN A 10 6.46 -1.59 6.30
N ILE A 11 6.33 -0.57 7.13
CA ILE A 11 6.51 0.84 6.78
C ILE A 11 7.88 1.25 7.32
N THR A 12 8.77 1.61 6.41
CA THR A 12 10.07 2.20 6.76
C THR A 12 10.15 3.60 6.16
N GLU A 13 11.08 4.42 6.65
CA GLU A 13 11.22 5.81 6.19
C GLU A 13 11.42 5.94 4.66
N GLU A 14 12.03 4.95 4.03
CA GLU A 14 12.32 4.99 2.58
C GLU A 14 11.35 4.15 1.73
N LYS A 15 10.65 3.17 2.33
CA LYS A 15 9.92 2.16 1.56
C LYS A 15 8.79 1.52 2.35
N LEU A 16 7.73 1.21 1.62
CA LEU A 16 6.54 0.57 2.13
C LEU A 16 6.31 -0.76 1.42
N ILE A 17 6.09 -1.81 2.19
CA ILE A 17 5.94 -3.18 1.67
C ILE A 17 4.49 -3.63 1.85
N LEU A 18 3.85 -3.98 0.73
CA LEU A 18 2.54 -4.64 0.70
C LEU A 18 2.75 -6.11 0.35
N ARG A 19 2.12 -7.02 1.09
CA ARG A 19 2.25 -8.48 0.91
C ARG A 19 0.87 -9.13 0.80
N GLY A 20 0.82 -10.32 0.21
CA GLY A 20 -0.41 -11.11 0.13
C GLY A 20 -1.36 -10.63 -0.96
N SER A 21 -2.67 -10.66 -0.67
CA SER A 21 -3.75 -10.39 -1.65
C SER A 21 -3.73 -8.97 -2.22
N ASP A 22 -3.19 -8.00 -1.47
CA ASP A 22 -3.13 -6.60 -1.91
C ASP A 22 -2.26 -6.42 -3.15
N VAL A 23 -1.18 -7.21 -3.29
CA VAL A 23 -0.31 -7.18 -4.47
C VAL A 23 -1.07 -7.62 -5.72
N ALA A 24 -1.89 -8.67 -5.61
CA ALA A 24 -2.71 -9.13 -6.72
C ALA A 24 -3.80 -8.10 -7.06
N HIS A 25 -4.39 -7.46 -6.05
CA HIS A 25 -5.37 -6.39 -6.26
C HIS A 25 -4.75 -5.19 -6.99
N ILE A 26 -3.58 -4.72 -6.55
CA ILE A 26 -2.84 -3.61 -7.17
C ILE A 26 -2.49 -3.90 -8.62
N ARG A 27 -1.92 -5.08 -8.90
CA ARG A 27 -1.38 -5.38 -10.22
C ARG A 27 -2.44 -5.85 -11.21
N THR A 28 -3.37 -6.68 -10.78
CA THR A 28 -4.29 -7.39 -11.69
C THR A 28 -5.61 -6.65 -11.86
N VAL A 29 -6.16 -6.13 -10.76
CA VAL A 29 -7.47 -5.47 -10.75
C VAL A 29 -7.32 -3.98 -11.04
N LEU A 30 -6.49 -3.29 -10.24
CA LEU A 30 -6.28 -1.84 -10.38
C LEU A 30 -5.26 -1.50 -11.48
N ARG A 31 -4.33 -2.42 -11.75
CA ARG A 31 -3.29 -2.30 -12.78
C ARG A 31 -2.44 -1.02 -12.63
N LEU A 32 -2.18 -0.64 -11.37
CA LEU A 32 -1.39 0.53 -11.04
C LEU A 32 0.05 0.37 -11.55
N LYS A 33 0.65 1.47 -11.98
CA LYS A 33 2.02 1.55 -12.49
C LYS A 33 2.88 2.44 -11.60
N GLY A 34 4.20 2.34 -11.80
CA GLY A 34 5.14 3.26 -11.16
C GLY A 34 4.80 4.70 -11.53
N GLY A 35 4.50 5.51 -10.51
CA GLY A 35 4.03 6.89 -10.66
C GLY A 35 2.58 7.12 -10.18
N ASP A 36 1.78 6.05 -10.06
CA ASP A 36 0.43 6.17 -9.51
C ASP A 36 0.45 6.41 -8.01
N ARG A 37 -0.39 7.33 -7.54
CA ARG A 37 -0.53 7.64 -6.12
C ARG A 37 -1.48 6.67 -5.44
N ILE A 38 -0.99 6.06 -4.38
CA ILE A 38 -1.78 5.24 -3.46
C ILE A 38 -1.72 5.86 -2.07
N GLN A 39 -2.69 5.52 -1.24
CA GLN A 39 -2.70 5.90 0.17
C GLN A 39 -2.58 4.62 0.99
N VAL A 40 -1.71 4.63 1.99
CA VAL A 40 -1.50 3.46 2.85
C VAL A 40 -1.80 3.80 4.29
N LEU A 41 -2.61 2.95 4.91
CA LEU A 41 -3.01 3.07 6.30
C LEU A 41 -2.26 2.03 7.13
N ASP A 42 -1.72 2.44 8.26
CA ASP A 42 -0.97 1.58 9.18
C ASP A 42 -1.86 0.83 10.19
N GLY A 43 -3.18 1.06 10.14
CA GLY A 43 -4.16 0.51 11.08
C GLY A 43 -4.10 1.11 12.49
N ARG A 44 -3.15 2.01 12.78
CA ARG A 44 -3.06 2.78 14.03
C ARG A 44 -3.63 4.20 13.89
N GLY A 45 -4.09 4.55 12.69
CA GLY A 45 -4.72 5.83 12.37
C GLY A 45 -3.82 6.76 11.54
N ASN A 46 -2.60 6.35 11.21
CA ASN A 46 -1.73 7.13 10.34
C ASN A 46 -1.98 6.77 8.87
N CYS A 47 -1.88 7.79 8.02
CA CYS A 47 -2.04 7.68 6.58
C CYS A 47 -0.79 8.21 5.90
N TYR A 48 -0.21 7.41 5.02
CA TYR A 48 0.96 7.70 4.21
C TYR A 48 0.58 7.76 2.73
#